data_AF-A0ABD6CFB0-F1
#
_entry.id   AF-A0ABD6CFB0-F1
#
_cell.length_a   1.000
_cell.length_b   1.000
_cell.length_c   1.000
_cell.angle_alpha   90.00
_cell.angle_beta   90.00
_cell.angle_gamma   90.00
#
_symmetry.space_group_name_H-M   'P 1'
#
loop_
_entity.id
_entity.type
_entity.pdbx_description
1 polymer ?
#
loop_
_entity_poly.entity_id
_entity_poly.type
_entity_poly.pdbx_seq_one_letter_code
_entity_poly.pdbx_strand_id
1 'polypeptide(L)'
;MPICPGCEREVSHDELNVHVQHCPYLNGGNDVAMAAIEQLDRRLSTVEQSLQLRIRQLETELEPPVTGPRRASSRSREQNNKP
;
A
#
# COMPACT_ATOMS: atom_id res chain seq x y z
N MET A 1 21.24 -0.74 41.07
CA MET A 1 20.59 -1.98 40.57
C MET A 1 20.62 -1.92 39.05
N PRO A 2 20.97 -3.01 38.34
CA PRO A 2 20.96 -3.04 36.88
C PRO A 2 19.54 -2.95 36.31
N ILE A 3 19.43 -2.44 35.08
CA ILE A 3 18.18 -2.35 34.35
C ILE A 3 18.16 -3.43 33.27
N CYS A 4 17.06 -4.17 33.16
CA CYS A 4 16.87 -5.13 32.08
C CYS A 4 16.73 -4.41 30.72
N PRO A 5 17.49 -4.78 29.67
CA PRO A 5 17.43 -4.13 28.37
C PRO A 5 16.14 -4.43 27.57
N GLY A 6 15.33 -5.40 27.99
CA GLY A 6 14.08 -5.74 27.29
C GLY A 6 12.85 -5.06 27.85
N CYS A 7 12.73 -4.99 29.18
CA CYS A 7 11.51 -4.50 29.84
C CYS A 7 11.73 -3.25 30.71
N GLU A 8 12.95 -2.70 30.71
CA GLU A 8 13.35 -1.48 31.44
C GLU A 8 13.11 -1.52 32.96
N ARG A 9 12.89 -2.71 33.53
CA ARG A 9 12.75 -2.88 34.99
C ARG A 9 14.10 -2.97 35.67
N GLU A 10 14.20 -2.39 36.86
CA GLU A 10 15.29 -2.63 37.79
C GLU A 10 15.20 -4.06 38.33
N VAL A 11 16.32 -4.76 38.29
CA VAL A 11 16.46 -6.14 38.80
C VAL A 11 17.73 -6.22 39.64
N SER A 12 17.81 -7.18 40.56
CA SER A 12 19.03 -7.39 41.34
C SER A 12 20.17 -7.88 40.44
N HIS A 13 21.43 -7.67 40.85
CA HIS A 13 22.59 -8.15 40.06
C HIS A 13 22.60 -9.67 39.90
N ASP A 14 22.19 -10.40 40.93
CA ASP A 14 22.19 -11.87 40.93
C ASP A 14 21.06 -12.45 40.06
N GLU A 15 19.93 -11.75 39.98
CA GLU A 15 18.77 -12.21 39.20
C GLU A 15 18.77 -11.69 37.76
N LEU A 16 19.62 -10.72 37.40
CA LEU A 16 19.64 -10.12 36.06
C LEU A 16 19.80 -11.18 34.96
N ASN A 17 20.69 -12.15 35.16
CA ASN A 17 20.97 -13.18 34.15
C ASN A 17 19.76 -14.13 33.96
N VAL A 18 19.15 -14.55 35.08
CA VAL A 18 17.95 -15.40 35.06
C VAL A 18 16.75 -14.64 34.47
N HIS A 19 16.62 -13.36 34.80
CA HIS A 19 15.59 -12.47 34.27
C HIS A 19 15.72 -12.28 32.76
N VAL A 20 16.92 -11.99 32.25
CA VAL A 20 17.18 -11.83 30.80
C VAL A 20 16.82 -13.11 30.04
N GLN A 21 17.17 -14.29 30.59
CA GLN A 21 16.86 -15.58 29.97
C GLN A 21 15.37 -15.91 29.89
N HIS A 22 14.52 -15.28 30.69
CA HIS A 22 13.07 -15.51 30.71
C HIS A 22 12.27 -14.24 30.44
N CYS A 23 12.92 -13.16 30.03
CA CYS A 23 12.27 -11.88 29.84
C CYS A 23 11.34 -11.99 28.63
N PRO A 24 10.02 -11.86 28.79
CA PRO A 24 9.09 -12.02 27.67
C PRO A 24 9.33 -10.95 26.61
N TYR A 25 9.80 -9.76 26.98
CA TYR A 25 10.12 -8.69 26.04
C TYR A 25 11.38 -8.98 25.19
N LEU A 26 12.29 -9.83 25.68
CA LEU A 26 13.45 -10.29 24.90
C LEU A 26 13.14 -11.58 24.12
N ASN A 27 12.30 -12.46 24.68
CA ASN A 27 12.13 -13.83 24.16
C ASN A 27 10.81 -14.09 23.39
N GLY A 28 9.78 -13.26 23.53
CA GLY A 28 8.45 -13.57 22.96
C GLY A 28 7.53 -12.37 22.67
N GLY A 29 7.92 -11.15 23.05
CA GLY A 29 7.19 -9.93 22.73
C GLY A 29 7.29 -9.55 21.26
N ASN A 30 8.32 -10.03 20.56
CA ASN A 30 8.50 -9.81 19.14
C ASN A 30 7.46 -10.57 18.31
N ASP A 31 7.07 -11.80 18.66
CA ASP A 31 6.21 -12.59 17.77
C ASP A 31 4.78 -12.02 17.68
N VAL A 32 4.24 -11.56 18.81
CA VAL A 32 2.91 -10.91 18.83
C VAL A 32 2.97 -9.54 18.17
N ALA A 33 4.04 -8.77 18.40
CA ALA A 33 4.24 -7.48 17.74
C ALA A 33 4.42 -7.64 16.23
N MET A 34 5.20 -8.64 15.78
CA MET A 34 5.40 -8.98 14.38
C MET A 34 4.10 -9.43 13.72
N ALA A 35 3.31 -10.27 14.38
CA ALA A 35 1.99 -10.68 13.87
C ALA A 35 1.04 -9.47 13.73
N ALA A 36 1.07 -8.52 14.67
CA ALA A 36 0.29 -7.29 14.58
C ALA A 36 0.79 -6.38 13.44
N ILE A 37 2.10 -6.28 13.25
CA ILE A 37 2.71 -5.53 12.13
C ILE A 37 2.30 -6.16 10.79
N GLU A 38 2.43 -7.47 10.63
CA GLU A 38 2.00 -8.18 9.42
C GLU A 38 0.50 -7.97 9.13
N GLN A 39 -0.34 -7.97 10.17
CA GLN A 39 -1.76 -7.70 10.01
C GLN A 39 -2.00 -6.25 9.55
N LEU A 40 -1.27 -5.28 10.09
CA LEU A 40 -1.36 -3.89 9.67
C LEU A 40 -0.89 -3.71 8.22
N ASP A 41 0.21 -4.35 7.82
CA ASP A 41 0.71 -4.31 6.45
C ASP A 41 -0.32 -4.85 5.45
N ARG A 42 -0.96 -6.00 5.75
CA ARG A 42 -2.03 -6.54 4.90
C ARG A 42 -3.20 -5.58 4.75
N ARG A 43 -3.57 -4.88 5.83
CA ARG A 43 -4.65 -3.88 5.80
C ARG A 43 -4.24 -2.67 4.97
N LEU A 44 -3.01 -2.19 5.12
CA LEU A 44 -2.48 -1.08 4.30
C LEU A 44 -2.49 -1.45 2.82
N SER A 45 -1.96 -2.61 2.44
CA SER A 45 -1.97 -3.07 1.05
C SER A 45 -3.39 -3.16 0.46
N THR A 46 -4.36 -3.58 1.27
CA THR A 46 -5.77 -3.65 0.83
C THR A 46 -6.33 -2.26 0.55
N VAL A 47 -6.06 -1.29 1.44
CA VAL A 47 -6.50 0.09 1.26
C VAL A 47 -5.82 0.74 0.06
N GLU A 48 -4.51 0.53 -0.11
CA GLU A 48 -3.74 1.03 -1.26
C GLU A 48 -4.32 0.53 -2.59
N GLN A 49 -4.60 -0.77 -2.70
CA GLN A 49 -5.21 -1.34 -3.91
C GLN A 49 -6.60 -0.76 -4.18
N SER A 50 -7.43 -0.60 -3.14
CA SER A 50 -8.75 0.00 -3.27
C SER A 50 -8.67 1.46 -3.76
N LEU A 51 -7.71 2.23 -3.23
CA LEU A 51 -7.51 3.62 -3.65
C LEU A 51 -6.99 3.71 -5.08
N GLN A 52 -6.04 2.86 -5.47
CA GLN A 52 -5.54 2.81 -6.85
C GLN A 52 -6.65 2.51 -7.85
N LEU A 53 -7.55 1.56 -7.54
CA LEU A 53 -8.71 1.28 -8.38
C LEU A 53 -9.65 2.47 -8.47
N ARG A 54 -9.90 3.16 -7.35
CA ARG A 54 -10.77 4.34 -7.35
C ARG A 54 -10.18 5.49 -8.14
N ILE A 55 -8.87 5.72 -8.03
CA ILE A 55 -8.15 6.72 -8.82
C ILE A 55 -8.31 6.42 -10.30
N ARG A 56 -8.05 5.17 -10.74
CA ARG A 56 -8.23 4.79 -12.15
C ARG A 56 -9.66 4.99 -12.66
N GLN A 57 -10.66 4.66 -11.84
CA GLN A 57 -12.06 4.90 -12.20
C GLN A 57 -12.33 6.40 -12.39
N LEU A 58 -11.88 7.23 -11.45
CA LEU A 58 -12.03 8.68 -11.54
C LEU A 58 -11.28 9.26 -12.75
N GLU A 59 -10.08 8.76 -13.06
CA GLU A 59 -9.34 9.12 -14.27
C GLU A 59 -10.14 8.79 -15.53
N THR A 60 -10.76 7.61 -15.60
CA THR A 60 -11.62 7.25 -16.75
C THR A 60 -12.92 8.05 -16.84
N GLU A 61 -13.49 8.48 -15.71
CA GLU A 61 -14.67 9.35 -15.68
C GLU A 61 -14.32 10.79 -16.11
N LEU A 62 -13.08 11.23 -15.84
CA LEU A 62 -12.58 12.57 -16.18
C LEU A 62 -11.98 12.66 -17.58
N GLU A 63 -11.53 11.54 -18.18
CA GLU A 63 -11.12 11.52 -19.57
C GLU A 63 -12.34 11.84 -20.46
N PRO A 64 -12.31 12.94 -21.25
CA PRO A 64 -13.38 13.19 -22.21
C PRO A 64 -13.38 12.06 -23.24
N PRO A 65 -14.55 11.62 -23.74
CA PRO A 65 -14.60 10.64 -24.80
C PRO A 65 -13.75 11.15 -25.95
N VAL A 66 -12.70 10.42 -26.32
CA VAL A 66 -11.81 10.75 -27.43
C VAL A 66 -12.67 10.94 -28.67
N THR A 67 -12.99 12.19 -28.99
CA THR A 67 -13.65 12.55 -30.23
C THR A 67 -12.62 12.47 -31.34
N GLY A 68 -12.47 11.28 -31.91
CA GLY A 68 -11.77 11.07 -33.17
C GLY A 68 -12.25 9.75 -33.82
N PRO A 69 -12.50 9.70 -35.15
CA PRO A 69 -12.12 10.67 -36.17
C PRO A 69 -13.32 11.45 -36.74
N ARG A 70 -13.19 12.77 -36.86
CA ARG A 70 -13.98 13.52 -37.86
C ARG A 70 -13.57 13.01 -39.25
N ARG A 71 -14.29 12.01 -39.77
CA ARG A 71 -14.33 11.74 -41.20
C ARG A 71 -14.97 12.96 -41.86
N ALA A 72 -14.15 13.91 -42.28
CA ALA A 72 -14.55 14.93 -43.21
C ALA A 72 -15.05 14.22 -44.48
N SER A 73 -16.37 14.20 -44.65
CA SER A 73 -17.00 13.89 -45.90
C SER A 73 -16.64 15.00 -46.88
N SER A 74 -15.73 14.72 -47.81
CA SER A 74 -15.57 15.51 -49.03
C SER A 74 -16.14 14.71 -50.20
N ARG A 75 -17.47 14.65 -50.28
CA ARG A 75 -18.15 14.50 -51.57
C ARG A 75 -17.93 15.82 -52.32
N SER A 76 -16.95 15.84 -53.22
CA SER A 76 -16.95 16.80 -54.34
C SER A 76 -17.39 16.06 -55.58
N ARG A 77 -18.69 16.18 -55.86
CA ARG A 77 -19.25 16.09 -57.20
C ARG A 77 -18.66 17.24 -58.03
N GLU A 78 -18.65 17.03 -59.34
CA GLU A 78 -18.50 18.00 -60.44
C GLU A 78 -17.19 17.98 -61.23
N GLN A 79 -17.41 18.07 -62.55
CA GLN A 79 -16.50 18.23 -63.67
C GLN A 79 -15.94 16.89 -64.21
N ASN A 80 -16.16 16.49 -65.46
CA ASN A 80 -16.75 17.17 -66.60
C ASN A 80 -17.07 16.13 -67.69
N ASN A 81 -18.16 16.35 -68.43
CA ASN A 81 -18.45 15.67 -69.69
C ASN A 81 -17.30 15.88 -70.70
N LYS A 82 -17.03 14.88 -71.54
CA LYS A 82 -17.00 15.11 -73.00
C LYS A 82 -17.13 13.79 -73.78
N PRO A 83 -17.74 13.85 -74.98
CA PRO A 83 -18.11 12.70 -75.81
C PRO A 83 -16.94 12.13 -76.61
#